data_AF-A0A3A4NS20-F1
#
_entry.id   AF-A0A3A4NS20-F1
#
_cell.length_a   1.000
_cell.length_b   1.000
_cell.length_c   1.000
_cell.angle_alpha   90.00
_cell.angle_beta   90.00
_cell.angle_gamma   90.00
#
_symmetry.space_group_name_H-M   'P 1'
#
loop_
_entity.id
_entity.type
_entity.pdbx_description
1 polymer ?
#
loop_
_entity_poly.entity_id
_entity_poly.type
_entity_poly.pdbx_seq_one_letter_code
_entity_poly.pdbx_strand_id
1 'polypeptide(L)'
;MTYTLANTSLYKDDDLLEEKSLAYELDLDDDEDDHSLFSSDESDLTYEDVIGLDIFDDKANRASRRSAHNSLRLYLREIGSIPLLTKESEQEISQRMQDGRRRICTGVVRSIHALGLLLSIVEGVKTGHRRLDVIMNSSPDNVKTERDINRYVSNLKRKINRIADKSQKIIALAEADPEDAKVQFRKIGLDLYNIGFAPETIIEVAGDIKRRAIRADRAIKQCDRIEAMFKLTPYKSDQLASRNRYTEKTIRSLTMVSHRKKEDVLDELNRLRFSKEVLQKLYDRGEDPYRLFASVRIIRRGEREAQRAKMDLVRANLRLVVSVAKGFRHRGVHLLDLIQEGNIGLMRAAEKFDHLLGFKFSTYATWWIRQAISRACASQAHDIRIPVGLQGTWHRITKASEELQQELGRDPTPEEISTRVDIPVKKYMKLARVVQRAVSLETPINDSEDSFLGDFIEDNSVSSPVDNASLNSLETEIEQALETLTEREEAVLRLRYGLDDGQPRKLEEVGNRFGITRERVRQIETKAIRKLRHPLRAQRLKGFLDGLATALAAS
;
A
#
# COMPACT_ATOMS: atom_id res chain seq x y z
N MET A 1 -34.40 13.32 24.04
CA MET A 1 -33.64 12.31 24.81
C MET A 1 -32.31 12.09 24.10
N THR A 2 -31.29 12.73 24.64
CA THR A 2 -29.88 12.55 24.31
C THR A 2 -29.45 11.13 24.65
N TYR A 3 -28.99 10.37 23.67
CA TYR A 3 -28.24 9.14 23.93
C TYR A 3 -26.80 9.31 23.45
N THR A 4 -25.96 9.20 24.46
CA THR A 4 -24.53 9.46 24.54
C THR A 4 -23.74 8.32 23.92
N LEU A 5 -22.59 8.69 23.37
CA LEU A 5 -21.55 7.84 22.80
C LEU A 5 -21.11 6.75 23.78
N ALA A 6 -21.06 5.50 23.31
CA ALA A 6 -20.30 4.42 23.94
C ALA A 6 -19.17 4.03 22.98
N ASN A 7 -17.96 4.39 23.40
CA ASN A 7 -16.69 4.00 22.82
C ASN A 7 -16.54 2.47 22.85
N THR A 8 -16.13 1.88 21.74
CA THR A 8 -15.44 0.59 21.72
C THR A 8 -14.05 0.82 21.13
N SER A 9 -13.18 1.38 21.96
CA SER A 9 -11.73 1.35 21.80
C SER A 9 -11.24 0.09 22.51
N LEU A 10 -10.87 -0.91 21.73
CA LEU A 10 -10.06 -2.04 22.19
C LEU A 10 -8.69 -1.88 21.51
N TYR A 11 -7.64 -2.11 22.31
CA TYR A 11 -6.20 -2.04 22.01
C TYR A 11 -5.54 -0.66 22.20
N LYS A 12 -5.17 -0.44 23.46
CA LYS A 12 -4.05 0.33 24.03
C LYS A 12 -3.57 -0.56 25.19
N ASP A 13 -2.32 -0.80 25.52
CA ASP A 13 -0.98 -0.44 25.05
C ASP A 13 -0.11 -1.62 25.58
N ASP A 14 0.97 -1.99 24.89
CA ASP A 14 2.27 -2.35 25.49
C ASP A 14 3.26 -2.82 24.40
N ASP A 15 4.51 -2.39 24.58
CA ASP A 15 5.75 -2.77 23.88
C ASP A 15 6.00 -2.22 22.47
N LEU A 16 6.18 -0.89 22.39
CA LEU A 16 7.09 -0.29 21.40
C LEU A 16 8.45 -0.06 22.08
N LEU A 17 9.39 -0.95 21.78
CA LEU A 17 10.82 -0.73 21.97
C LEU A 17 11.21 0.58 21.29
N GLU A 18 11.95 1.41 22.03
CA GLU A 18 12.54 2.67 21.54
C GLU A 18 13.51 2.40 20.39
N GLU A 19 13.01 2.41 19.15
CA GLU A 19 13.84 2.70 17.98
C GLU A 19 14.24 4.18 18.04
N LYS A 20 15.36 4.47 18.71
CA LYS A 20 16.10 5.73 18.53
C LYS A 20 16.63 5.78 17.09
N SER A 21 15.74 6.16 16.17
CA SER A 21 16.07 6.44 14.79
C SER A 21 17.02 7.64 14.70
N LEU A 22 18.18 7.45 14.07
CA LEU A 22 19.18 8.46 13.73
C LEU A 22 18.69 9.53 12.72
N ALA A 23 17.37 9.68 12.55
CA ALA A 23 16.73 10.45 11.48
C ALA A 23 16.60 11.96 11.78
N TYR A 24 16.98 12.44 12.97
CA TYR A 24 16.65 13.81 13.41
C TYR A 24 17.70 14.89 13.09
N GLU A 25 18.67 14.63 12.22
CA GLU A 25 19.73 15.62 11.90
C GLU A 25 19.92 15.91 10.40
N LEU A 26 18.94 15.52 9.57
CA LEU A 26 18.88 15.95 8.19
C LEU A 26 17.62 16.79 8.05
N ASP A 27 17.77 18.12 8.10
CA ASP A 27 16.75 19.03 7.60
C ASP A 27 16.50 18.65 6.12
N LEU A 28 15.41 17.91 5.94
CA LEU A 28 14.83 17.53 4.66
C LEU A 28 13.84 18.66 4.35
N ASP A 29 14.30 19.63 3.56
CA ASP A 29 13.36 20.45 2.82
C ASP A 29 12.59 19.50 1.88
N ASP A 30 11.29 19.37 2.13
CA ASP A 30 10.32 18.70 1.26
C ASP A 30 10.15 19.53 -0.02
N ASP A 31 11.19 19.60 -0.85
CA ASP A 31 11.04 20.06 -2.22
C ASP A 31 10.38 18.92 -3.02
N GLU A 32 9.12 19.14 -3.43
CA GLU A 32 8.33 18.32 -4.36
C GLU A 32 8.94 18.25 -5.79
N ASP A 33 10.27 18.31 -5.93
CA ASP A 33 10.95 18.15 -7.22
C ASP A 33 11.29 16.67 -7.46
N ASP A 34 10.24 15.86 -7.62
CA ASP A 34 10.29 14.48 -8.20
C ASP A 34 10.82 14.50 -9.67
N HIS A 35 11.14 15.70 -10.19
CA HIS A 35 11.66 15.96 -11.51
C HIS A 35 13.20 15.89 -11.63
N SER A 36 13.96 15.96 -10.53
CA SER A 36 15.44 16.04 -10.62
C SER A 36 16.13 14.71 -10.98
N LEU A 37 15.38 13.59 -10.99
CA LEU A 37 15.83 12.29 -11.50
C LEU A 37 15.76 12.19 -13.04
N PHE A 38 15.20 13.20 -13.70
CA PHE A 38 15.08 13.28 -15.15
C PHE A 38 16.09 14.30 -15.69
N SER A 39 17.36 13.90 -15.75
CA SER A 39 18.33 14.58 -16.62
C SER A 39 17.79 14.58 -18.06
N SER A 40 17.71 15.78 -18.65
CA SER A 40 17.35 16.02 -20.05
C SER A 40 18.36 15.47 -21.06
N ASP A 41 19.53 15.03 -20.59
CA ASP A 41 20.71 14.85 -21.46
C ASP A 41 20.94 13.39 -21.91
N GLU A 42 20.02 12.47 -21.62
CA GLU A 42 19.98 11.12 -22.24
C GLU A 42 18.98 11.07 -23.43
N SER A 43 18.86 12.16 -24.19
CA SER A 43 17.80 12.38 -25.20
C SER A 43 18.02 11.75 -26.58
N ASP A 44 19.13 11.10 -26.86
CA ASP A 44 19.45 10.65 -28.23
C ASP A 44 19.35 9.14 -28.43
N LEU A 45 18.19 8.57 -28.13
CA LEU A 45 17.80 7.30 -28.73
C LEU A 45 16.47 7.49 -29.44
N THR A 46 16.54 7.70 -30.76
CA THR A 46 15.37 7.72 -31.61
C THR A 46 14.74 6.33 -31.67
N TYR A 47 13.45 6.27 -32.03
CA TYR A 47 12.74 5.00 -32.25
C TYR A 47 13.44 4.11 -33.30
N GLU A 48 14.24 4.69 -34.19
CA GLU A 48 15.02 4.00 -35.21
C GLU A 48 16.32 3.40 -34.64
N ASP A 49 16.97 4.06 -33.68
CA ASP A 49 18.18 3.54 -32.99
C ASP A 49 17.87 2.29 -32.14
N VAL A 50 16.63 2.16 -31.69
CA VAL A 50 16.15 1.07 -30.82
C VAL A 50 15.90 -0.24 -31.60
N ILE A 51 15.67 -0.18 -32.91
CA ILE A 51 15.34 -1.34 -33.74
C ILE A 51 16.60 -2.00 -34.34
N GLY A 52 17.73 -1.28 -34.41
CA GLY A 52 18.99 -1.74 -35.02
C GLY A 52 19.89 -2.61 -34.14
N LEU A 53 19.55 -2.85 -32.87
CA LEU A 53 20.36 -3.70 -32.00
C LEU A 53 19.99 -5.18 -32.19
N ASP A 54 20.78 -5.86 -33.03
CA ASP A 54 20.82 -7.30 -33.17
C ASP A 54 20.73 -7.98 -31.79
N ILE A 55 19.70 -8.80 -31.62
CA ILE A 55 19.35 -9.48 -30.37
C ILE A 55 20.31 -10.65 -30.07
N PHE A 56 21.37 -10.83 -30.87
CA PHE A 56 22.21 -12.01 -30.88
C PHE A 56 23.69 -11.72 -31.14
N ASP A 57 24.37 -10.99 -30.27
CA ASP A 57 25.75 -11.40 -29.97
C ASP A 57 26.17 -10.91 -28.59
N ASP A 58 26.31 -11.86 -27.67
CA ASP A 58 27.20 -11.64 -26.54
C ASP A 58 27.87 -12.98 -26.22
N LYS A 59 29.04 -13.16 -26.86
CA LYS A 59 29.96 -14.30 -26.68
C LYS A 59 30.69 -14.28 -25.33
N ALA A 60 30.35 -13.37 -24.42
CA ALA A 60 31.04 -13.19 -23.14
C ALA A 60 30.20 -13.66 -21.92
N ASN A 61 29.79 -14.94 -21.90
CA ASN A 61 29.59 -15.68 -20.64
C ASN A 61 29.30 -17.16 -20.91
N ARG A 62 30.34 -17.94 -21.21
CA ARG A 62 30.28 -19.40 -21.13
C ARG A 62 30.79 -19.79 -19.74
N ALA A 63 29.99 -20.60 -19.04
CA ALA A 63 30.26 -21.21 -17.74
C ALA A 63 29.84 -20.43 -16.48
N SER A 64 28.58 -19.99 -16.39
CA SER A 64 27.80 -20.17 -15.14
C SER A 64 26.29 -19.94 -15.37
N ARG A 65 25.45 -20.65 -14.59
CA ARG A 65 23.98 -20.47 -14.41
C ARG A 65 23.01 -21.11 -15.42
N ARG A 66 22.84 -22.44 -15.31
CA ARG A 66 21.67 -23.19 -15.81
C ARG A 66 20.52 -23.15 -14.78
N SER A 67 19.68 -22.10 -14.80
CA SER A 67 18.26 -22.15 -14.37
C SER A 67 17.56 -20.80 -14.60
N ALA A 68 18.19 -19.68 -14.22
CA ALA A 68 17.63 -18.32 -14.35
C ALA A 68 17.55 -17.80 -15.81
N HIS A 69 18.44 -18.22 -16.70
CA HIS A 69 18.41 -17.84 -18.11
C HIS A 69 17.23 -18.45 -18.90
N ASN A 70 16.50 -19.41 -18.32
CA ASN A 70 15.32 -19.97 -18.97
C ASN A 70 14.18 -18.96 -18.93
N SER A 71 13.93 -18.28 -17.80
CA SER A 71 12.78 -17.37 -17.63
C SER A 71 12.84 -16.15 -18.54
N LEU A 72 14.00 -15.48 -18.64
CA LEU A 72 14.17 -14.34 -19.54
C LEU A 72 14.05 -14.76 -21.01
N ARG A 73 14.63 -15.90 -21.41
CA ARG A 73 14.52 -16.41 -22.78
C ARG A 73 13.09 -16.82 -23.13
N LEU A 74 12.38 -17.47 -22.20
CA LEU A 74 10.98 -17.83 -22.35
C LEU A 74 10.12 -16.57 -22.56
N TYR A 75 10.32 -15.56 -21.71
CA TYR A 75 9.65 -14.27 -21.83
C TYR A 75 9.94 -13.58 -23.17
N LEU A 76 11.21 -13.45 -23.56
CA LEU A 76 11.61 -12.81 -24.82
C LEU A 76 11.03 -13.55 -26.04
N ARG A 77 10.98 -14.89 -26.00
CA ARG A 77 10.36 -15.70 -27.05
C ARG A 77 8.86 -15.47 -27.14
N GLU A 78 8.17 -15.38 -26.00
CA GLU A 78 6.73 -15.16 -25.94
C GLU A 78 6.37 -13.77 -26.48
N ILE A 79 7.04 -12.71 -26.02
CA ILE A 79 6.78 -11.35 -26.54
C ILE A 79 7.20 -11.19 -28.00
N GLY A 80 8.21 -11.94 -28.45
CA GLY A 80 8.64 -11.94 -29.85
C GLY A 80 7.61 -12.53 -30.82
N SER A 81 6.68 -13.37 -30.32
CA SER A 81 5.59 -13.93 -31.13
C SER A 81 4.46 -12.95 -31.40
N ILE A 82 4.41 -11.82 -30.68
CA ILE A 82 3.34 -10.82 -30.77
C ILE A 82 3.70 -9.84 -31.88
N PRO A 83 2.82 -9.61 -32.87
CA PRO A 83 3.09 -8.68 -33.96
C PRO A 83 3.14 -7.23 -33.47
N LEU A 84 3.96 -6.42 -34.13
CA LEU A 84 4.05 -4.98 -33.90
C LEU A 84 2.78 -4.28 -34.43
N LEU A 85 2.36 -3.21 -33.75
CA LEU A 85 1.22 -2.40 -34.18
C LEU A 85 1.62 -1.36 -35.22
N THR A 86 0.72 -1.12 -36.16
CA THR A 86 0.73 0.06 -37.03
C THR A 86 0.01 1.22 -36.34
N LYS A 87 0.24 2.46 -36.78
CA LYS A 87 -0.46 3.65 -36.25
C LYS A 87 -1.99 3.52 -36.34
N GLU A 88 -2.50 2.94 -37.42
CA GLU A 88 -3.94 2.71 -37.60
C GLU A 88 -4.47 1.70 -36.57
N SER A 89 -3.74 0.62 -36.34
CA SER A 89 -4.12 -0.38 -35.33
C SER A 89 -4.05 0.17 -33.90
N GLU A 90 -3.12 1.09 -33.58
CA GLU A 90 -3.09 1.80 -32.30
C GLU A 90 -4.36 2.64 -32.10
N GLN A 91 -4.79 3.36 -33.14
CA GLN A 91 -6.02 4.15 -33.11
C GLN A 91 -7.25 3.25 -32.95
N GLU A 92 -7.32 2.13 -33.66
CA GLU A 92 -8.41 1.16 -33.54
C GLU A 92 -8.52 0.59 -32.12
N ILE A 93 -7.39 0.19 -31.53
CA ILE A 93 -7.37 -0.35 -30.16
C ILE A 93 -7.78 0.72 -29.15
N SER A 94 -7.27 1.96 -29.29
CA SER A 94 -7.66 3.07 -28.42
C SER A 94 -9.15 3.38 -28.54
N GLN A 95 -9.71 3.37 -29.75
CA GLN A 95 -11.13 3.55 -30.00
C GLN A 95 -11.97 2.43 -29.35
N ARG A 96 -11.56 1.16 -29.50
CA ARG A 96 -12.20 0.02 -28.82
C ARG A 96 -12.19 0.18 -27.30
N MET A 97 -11.10 0.69 -26.73
CA MET A 97 -10.99 0.95 -25.29
C MET A 97 -11.98 2.05 -24.85
N GLN A 98 -12.06 3.16 -25.59
CA GLN A 98 -13.01 4.23 -25.33
C GLN A 98 -14.47 3.74 -25.46
N ASP A 99 -14.78 2.94 -26.47
CA ASP A 99 -16.12 2.38 -26.69
C ASP A 99 -16.53 1.42 -25.55
N GLY A 100 -15.57 0.65 -25.01
CA GLY A 100 -15.77 -0.13 -23.79
C GLY A 100 -16.14 0.76 -22.59
N ARG A 101 -15.41 1.87 -22.38
CA ARG A 101 -15.70 2.85 -21.31
C ARG A 101 -17.06 3.54 -21.50
N ARG A 102 -17.42 3.94 -22.72
CA ARG A 102 -18.74 4.49 -23.07
C ARG A 102 -19.87 3.50 -22.80
N ARG A 103 -19.63 2.21 -23.07
CA ARG A 103 -20.58 1.13 -22.79
C ARG A 103 -20.79 0.94 -21.29
N ILE A 104 -19.74 1.07 -20.46
CA ILE A 104 -19.88 1.09 -19.00
C ILE A 104 -20.78 2.24 -18.56
N CYS A 105 -20.54 3.46 -19.06
CA CYS A 105 -21.37 4.64 -18.75
C CYS A 105 -22.84 4.42 -19.15
N THR A 106 -23.08 3.82 -20.33
CA THR A 106 -24.42 3.44 -20.78
C THR A 106 -25.10 2.48 -19.81
N GLY A 107 -24.37 1.53 -19.22
CA GLY A 107 -24.90 0.63 -18.20
C GLY A 107 -25.18 1.34 -16.86
N VAL A 108 -24.34 2.29 -16.47
CA VAL A 108 -24.49 3.09 -15.24
C VAL A 108 -25.75 3.96 -15.30
N VAL A 109 -25.97 4.70 -16.39
CA VAL A 109 -27.12 5.62 -16.55
C VAL A 109 -28.47 4.89 -16.46
N ARG A 110 -28.52 3.58 -16.75
CA ARG A 110 -29.75 2.77 -16.67
C ARG A 110 -30.21 2.46 -15.24
N SER A 111 -29.34 2.67 -14.25
CA SER A 111 -29.64 2.51 -12.82
C SER A 111 -29.80 3.89 -12.17
N ILE A 112 -30.98 4.13 -11.59
CA ILE A 112 -31.28 5.38 -10.89
C ILE A 112 -30.40 5.49 -9.64
N HIS A 113 -30.21 4.36 -8.92
CA HIS A 113 -29.34 4.33 -7.76
C HIS A 113 -27.90 4.70 -8.09
N ALA A 114 -27.39 4.23 -9.23
CA ALA A 114 -26.02 4.53 -9.65
C ALA A 114 -25.78 6.04 -9.84
N LEU A 115 -26.76 6.74 -10.42
CA LEU A 115 -26.71 8.20 -10.57
C LEU A 115 -26.83 8.91 -9.22
N GLY A 116 -27.66 8.39 -8.31
CA GLY A 116 -27.73 8.87 -6.92
C GLY A 116 -26.42 8.69 -6.15
N LEU A 117 -25.75 7.55 -6.31
CA LEU A 117 -24.43 7.30 -5.73
C LEU A 117 -23.39 8.26 -6.31
N LEU A 118 -23.39 8.47 -7.64
CA LEU A 118 -22.49 9.43 -8.28
C LEU A 118 -22.71 10.86 -7.76
N LEU A 119 -23.97 11.27 -7.52
CA LEU A 119 -24.28 12.54 -6.85
C LEU A 119 -23.69 12.61 -5.45
N SER A 120 -23.83 11.55 -4.65
CA SER A 120 -23.26 11.51 -3.29
C SER A 120 -21.73 11.58 -3.28
N ILE A 121 -21.06 10.95 -4.26
CA ILE A 121 -19.60 11.02 -4.44
C ILE A 121 -19.18 12.46 -4.74
N VAL A 122 -19.91 13.12 -5.64
CA VAL A 122 -19.66 14.52 -6.02
C VAL A 122 -19.96 15.49 -4.86
N GLU A 123 -20.96 15.21 -4.02
CA GLU A 123 -21.25 15.99 -2.81
C GLU A 123 -20.18 15.80 -1.72
N GLY A 124 -19.58 14.62 -1.62
CA GLY A 124 -18.47 14.33 -0.70
C GLY A 124 -17.22 15.20 -0.92
N VAL A 125 -17.11 15.84 -2.09
CA VAL A 125 -16.06 16.85 -2.36
C VAL A 125 -16.28 18.11 -1.55
N LYS A 126 -17.54 18.56 -1.37
CA LYS A 126 -17.85 19.76 -0.58
C LYS A 126 -17.57 19.58 0.89
N THR A 127 -17.74 18.36 1.39
CA THR A 127 -17.51 18.02 2.81
C THR A 127 -16.05 17.68 3.11
N GLY A 128 -15.14 17.78 2.13
CA GLY A 128 -13.73 17.46 2.30
C GLY A 128 -13.41 15.96 2.41
N HIS A 129 -14.40 15.07 2.24
CA HIS A 129 -14.20 13.62 2.37
C HIS A 129 -13.57 12.99 1.12
N ARG A 130 -13.65 13.67 -0.03
CA ARG A 130 -13.03 13.25 -1.28
C ARG A 130 -12.36 14.42 -1.97
N ARG A 131 -11.20 14.19 -2.57
CA ARG A 131 -10.51 15.18 -3.39
C ARG A 131 -11.03 15.15 -4.84
N LEU A 132 -11.09 16.31 -5.49
CA LEU A 132 -11.67 16.48 -6.84
C LEU A 132 -10.81 15.82 -7.92
N ASP A 133 -9.50 15.87 -7.77
CA ASP A 133 -8.48 15.24 -8.62
C ASP A 133 -8.62 13.72 -8.71
N VAL A 134 -9.11 13.07 -7.65
CA VAL A 134 -9.39 11.62 -7.65
C VAL A 134 -10.67 11.28 -8.43
N ILE A 135 -11.62 12.21 -8.50
CA ILE A 135 -12.94 11.96 -9.09
C ILE A 135 -12.98 12.26 -10.59
N MET A 136 -12.11 13.15 -11.07
CA MET A 136 -12.10 13.66 -12.46
C MET A 136 -10.79 13.31 -13.17
N ASN A 137 -10.82 13.01 -14.48
CA ASN A 137 -9.60 12.73 -15.26
C ASN A 137 -8.70 13.96 -15.45
N SER A 138 -9.29 15.14 -15.48
CA SER A 138 -8.58 16.41 -15.55
C SER A 138 -9.03 17.29 -14.40
N SER A 139 -8.08 17.70 -13.56
CA SER A 139 -8.32 18.83 -12.67
C SER A 139 -8.49 20.05 -13.56
N PRO A 140 -9.61 20.79 -13.47
CA PRO A 140 -9.77 21.97 -14.32
C PRO A 140 -8.73 23.01 -13.87
N ASP A 141 -7.92 23.53 -14.80
CA ASP A 141 -6.83 24.51 -14.55
C ASP A 141 -7.28 25.75 -13.74
N ASN A 142 -8.60 26.00 -13.72
CA ASN A 142 -9.26 27.12 -13.05
C ASN A 142 -9.77 26.82 -11.63
N VAL A 143 -9.41 25.68 -11.03
CA VAL A 143 -9.83 25.30 -9.67
C VAL A 143 -8.66 25.47 -8.69
N LYS A 144 -8.47 26.70 -8.23
CA LYS A 144 -7.42 27.04 -7.23
C LYS A 144 -7.98 27.31 -5.84
N THR A 145 -9.26 27.70 -5.76
CA THR A 145 -9.91 28.09 -4.50
C THR A 145 -11.05 27.15 -4.14
N GLU A 146 -11.36 27.02 -2.85
CA GLU A 146 -12.53 26.29 -2.34
C GLU A 146 -13.87 26.78 -2.95
N ARG A 147 -13.97 28.07 -3.29
CA ARG A 147 -15.12 28.65 -4.01
C ARG A 147 -15.26 28.09 -5.43
N ASP A 148 -14.15 27.87 -6.13
CA ASP A 148 -14.14 27.32 -7.48
C ASP A 148 -14.54 25.85 -7.48
N ILE A 149 -14.05 25.08 -6.49
CA ILE A 149 -14.46 23.69 -6.23
C ILE A 149 -15.98 23.64 -6.03
N ASN A 150 -16.51 24.47 -5.14
CA ASN A 150 -17.94 24.49 -4.83
C ASN A 150 -18.82 24.85 -6.05
N ARG A 151 -18.39 25.80 -6.88
CA ARG A 151 -19.06 26.14 -8.15
C ARG A 151 -19.01 24.98 -9.13
N TYR A 152 -17.86 24.35 -9.30
CA TYR A 152 -17.67 23.22 -10.19
C TYR A 152 -18.55 22.02 -9.79
N VAL A 153 -18.53 21.65 -8.50
CA VAL A 153 -19.37 20.59 -7.94
C VAL A 153 -20.86 20.88 -8.15
N SER A 154 -21.28 22.13 -7.97
CA SER A 154 -22.67 22.52 -8.20
C SER A 154 -23.07 22.42 -9.69
N ASN A 155 -22.14 22.69 -10.61
CA ASN A 155 -22.35 22.46 -12.05
C ASN A 155 -22.45 20.97 -12.39
N LEU A 156 -21.58 20.14 -11.81
CA LEU A 156 -21.63 18.68 -11.97
C LEU A 156 -22.96 18.11 -11.46
N LYS A 157 -23.40 18.53 -10.26
CA LYS A 157 -24.70 18.13 -9.69
C LYS A 157 -25.86 18.43 -10.66
N ARG A 158 -25.88 19.63 -11.25
CA ARG A 158 -26.88 20.00 -12.27
C ARG A 158 -26.83 19.10 -13.50
N LYS A 159 -25.64 18.76 -13.99
CA LYS A 159 -25.48 17.86 -15.15
C LYS A 159 -25.97 16.44 -14.82
N ILE A 160 -25.60 15.89 -13.67
CA ILE A 160 -26.01 14.54 -13.25
C ILE A 160 -27.52 14.48 -13.00
N ASN A 161 -28.12 15.49 -12.36
CA ASN A 161 -29.58 15.54 -12.18
C ASN A 161 -30.32 15.54 -13.52
N ARG A 162 -29.87 16.32 -14.51
CA ARG A 162 -30.45 16.28 -15.86
C ARG A 162 -30.35 14.90 -16.51
N ILE A 163 -29.24 14.20 -16.30
CA ILE A 163 -29.04 12.83 -16.77
C ILE A 163 -30.00 11.86 -16.06
N ALA A 164 -30.19 12.02 -14.75
CA ALA A 164 -31.13 11.22 -13.96
C ALA A 164 -32.58 11.45 -14.38
N ASP A 165 -33.00 12.69 -14.58
CA ASP A 165 -34.35 13.03 -15.03
C ASP A 165 -34.65 12.43 -16.41
N LYS A 166 -33.70 12.54 -17.35
CA LYS A 166 -33.83 11.91 -18.66
C LYS A 166 -33.86 10.39 -18.56
N SER A 167 -33.01 9.79 -17.72
CA SER A 167 -33.00 8.35 -17.48
C SER A 167 -34.36 7.87 -16.99
N GLN A 168 -34.95 8.55 -16.01
CA GLN A 168 -36.28 8.22 -15.47
C GLN A 168 -37.38 8.30 -16.54
N LYS A 169 -37.34 9.30 -17.42
CA LYS A 169 -38.28 9.41 -18.56
C LYS A 169 -38.14 8.25 -19.54
N ILE A 170 -36.91 7.88 -19.89
CA ILE A 170 -36.67 6.74 -20.79
C ILE A 170 -37.14 5.45 -20.16
N ILE A 171 -36.92 5.29 -18.86
CA ILE A 171 -37.39 4.12 -18.11
C ILE A 171 -38.91 3.97 -18.23
N ALA A 172 -39.66 5.06 -18.07
CA ALA A 172 -41.12 5.04 -18.20
C ALA A 172 -41.60 4.71 -19.62
N LEU A 173 -40.85 5.14 -20.65
CA LEU A 173 -41.19 4.89 -22.06
C LEU A 173 -40.66 3.55 -22.59
N ALA A 174 -39.76 2.88 -21.87
CA ALA A 174 -39.08 1.68 -22.34
C ALA A 174 -39.99 0.46 -22.52
N GLU A 175 -41.17 0.46 -21.88
CA GLU A 175 -42.18 -0.58 -22.07
C GLU A 175 -42.87 -0.47 -23.44
N ALA A 176 -43.02 0.75 -23.96
CA ALA A 176 -43.70 1.01 -25.23
C ALA A 176 -42.76 0.87 -26.43
N ASP A 177 -41.52 1.38 -26.34
CA ASP A 177 -40.51 1.26 -27.39
C ASP A 177 -39.12 0.89 -26.82
N PRO A 178 -38.80 -0.42 -26.78
CA PRO A 178 -37.51 -0.88 -26.27
C PRO A 178 -36.31 -0.49 -27.14
N GLU A 179 -36.48 -0.27 -28.45
CA GLU A 179 -35.38 0.05 -29.35
C GLU A 179 -35.00 1.53 -29.28
N ASP A 180 -35.99 2.43 -29.27
CA ASP A 180 -35.72 3.84 -29.05
C ASP A 180 -35.09 4.07 -27.67
N ALA A 181 -35.60 3.40 -26.63
CA ALA A 181 -35.00 3.47 -25.30
C ALA A 181 -33.51 3.08 -25.30
N LYS A 182 -33.11 2.03 -26.03
CA LYS A 182 -31.68 1.65 -26.16
C LYS A 182 -30.86 2.74 -26.84
N VAL A 183 -31.38 3.41 -27.86
CA VAL A 183 -30.71 4.53 -28.53
C VAL A 183 -30.58 5.72 -27.58
N GLN A 184 -31.64 6.08 -26.86
CA GLN A 184 -31.60 7.20 -25.91
C GLN A 184 -30.66 6.94 -24.73
N PHE A 185 -30.62 5.72 -24.19
CA PHE A 185 -29.63 5.37 -23.15
C PHE A 185 -28.19 5.46 -23.63
N ARG A 186 -27.92 5.11 -24.90
CA ARG A 186 -26.58 5.30 -25.50
C ARG A 186 -26.20 6.78 -25.57
N LYS A 187 -27.14 7.66 -25.97
CA LYS A 187 -26.91 9.12 -26.02
C LYS A 187 -26.58 9.69 -24.63
N ILE A 188 -27.36 9.35 -23.61
CA ILE A 188 -27.10 9.85 -22.25
C ILE A 188 -25.88 9.18 -21.62
N GLY A 189 -25.59 7.93 -21.96
CA GLY A 189 -24.33 7.27 -21.60
C GLY A 189 -23.11 8.03 -22.14
N LEU A 190 -23.21 8.58 -23.36
CA LEU A 190 -22.20 9.45 -23.94
C LEU A 190 -22.14 10.80 -23.22
N ASP A 191 -23.29 11.40 -22.86
CA ASP A 191 -23.33 12.63 -22.04
C ASP A 191 -22.57 12.43 -20.72
N LEU A 192 -22.76 11.28 -20.04
CA LEU A 192 -22.05 10.94 -18.80
C LEU A 192 -20.54 10.75 -19.03
N TYR A 193 -20.15 10.07 -20.11
CA TYR A 193 -18.75 9.89 -20.46
C TYR A 193 -18.04 11.23 -20.69
N ASN A 194 -18.70 12.15 -21.40
CA ASN A 194 -18.17 13.47 -21.73
C ASN A 194 -18.07 14.42 -20.52
N ILE A 195 -18.67 14.07 -19.36
CA ILE A 195 -18.42 14.81 -18.12
C ILE A 195 -16.95 14.64 -17.67
N GLY A 196 -16.30 13.53 -18.04
CA GLY A 196 -14.86 13.34 -17.80
C GLY A 196 -14.52 12.75 -16.43
N PHE A 197 -15.43 11.99 -15.80
CA PHE A 197 -15.14 11.27 -14.57
C PHE A 197 -13.94 10.33 -14.72
N ALA A 198 -13.15 10.22 -13.65
CA ALA A 198 -12.09 9.24 -13.53
C ALA A 198 -12.66 7.82 -13.71
N PRO A 199 -12.00 6.93 -14.48
CA PRO A 199 -12.48 5.57 -14.69
C PRO A 199 -12.67 4.82 -13.37
N GLU A 200 -11.84 5.09 -12.36
CA GLU A 200 -11.92 4.53 -11.01
C GLU A 200 -13.26 4.87 -10.34
N THR A 201 -13.73 6.11 -10.49
CA THR A 201 -15.03 6.57 -9.95
C THR A 201 -16.18 5.82 -10.62
N ILE A 202 -16.14 5.68 -11.95
CA ILE A 202 -17.18 4.96 -12.69
C ILE A 202 -17.17 3.46 -12.33
N ILE A 203 -15.99 2.88 -12.15
CA ILE A 203 -15.81 1.48 -11.71
C ILE A 203 -16.33 1.29 -10.29
N GLU A 204 -16.11 2.24 -9.37
CA GLU A 204 -16.65 2.20 -8.01
C GLU A 204 -18.18 2.13 -8.02
N VAL A 205 -18.82 3.03 -8.79
CA VAL A 205 -20.28 3.06 -8.95
C VAL A 205 -20.78 1.78 -9.61
N ALA A 206 -20.13 1.32 -10.68
CA ALA A 206 -20.46 0.06 -11.35
C ALA A 206 -20.32 -1.15 -10.41
N GLY A 207 -19.34 -1.12 -9.50
CA GLY A 207 -19.15 -2.12 -8.45
C GLY A 207 -20.34 -2.22 -7.51
N ASP A 208 -20.93 -1.08 -7.13
CA ASP A 208 -22.12 -1.07 -6.28
C ASP A 208 -23.36 -1.67 -6.97
N ILE A 209 -23.57 -1.32 -8.24
CA ILE A 209 -24.63 -1.89 -9.08
C ILE A 209 -24.48 -3.42 -9.13
N LYS A 210 -23.25 -3.93 -9.36
CA LYS A 210 -22.98 -5.38 -9.38
C LYS A 210 -23.29 -6.04 -8.04
N ARG A 211 -22.88 -5.44 -6.92
CA ARG A 211 -23.17 -5.98 -5.58
C ARG A 211 -24.67 -6.06 -5.33
N ARG A 212 -25.43 -5.03 -5.72
CA ARG A 212 -26.89 -5.02 -5.63
C ARG A 212 -27.54 -6.09 -6.49
N ALA A 213 -27.10 -6.23 -7.74
CA ALA A 213 -27.56 -7.29 -8.62
C ALA A 213 -27.29 -8.68 -8.03
N ILE A 214 -26.10 -8.91 -7.45
CA ILE A 214 -25.80 -10.19 -6.81
C ILE A 214 -26.73 -10.45 -5.62
N ARG A 215 -27.04 -9.42 -4.80
CA ARG A 215 -28.01 -9.56 -3.70
C ARG A 215 -29.42 -9.84 -4.22
N ALA A 216 -29.86 -9.16 -5.27
CA ALA A 216 -31.16 -9.38 -5.90
C ALA A 216 -31.27 -10.79 -6.51
N ASP A 217 -30.26 -11.25 -7.25
CA ASP A 217 -30.20 -12.60 -7.84
C ASP A 217 -30.25 -13.69 -6.77
N ARG A 218 -29.51 -13.53 -5.66
CA ARG A 218 -29.60 -14.45 -4.52
C ARG A 218 -31.01 -14.46 -3.91
N ALA A 219 -31.63 -13.30 -3.73
CA ALA A 219 -32.97 -13.19 -3.17
C ALA A 219 -34.02 -13.83 -4.08
N ILE A 220 -33.94 -13.62 -5.40
CA ILE A 220 -34.83 -14.25 -6.38
C ILE A 220 -34.67 -15.78 -6.34
N LYS A 221 -33.43 -16.29 -6.47
CA LYS A 221 -33.17 -17.74 -6.42
C LYS A 221 -33.63 -18.37 -5.11
N GLN A 222 -33.51 -17.65 -3.99
CA GLN A 222 -33.99 -18.09 -2.70
C GLN A 222 -35.52 -18.15 -2.67
N CYS A 223 -36.22 -17.15 -3.21
CA CYS A 223 -37.67 -17.17 -3.38
C CYS A 223 -38.10 -18.35 -4.26
N ASP A 224 -37.51 -18.50 -5.45
CA ASP A 224 -37.84 -19.58 -6.39
C ASP A 224 -37.65 -20.97 -5.76
N ARG A 225 -36.54 -21.15 -5.02
CA ARG A 225 -36.25 -22.40 -4.29
C ARG A 225 -37.32 -22.71 -3.25
N ILE A 226 -37.75 -21.72 -2.48
CA ILE A 226 -38.75 -21.88 -1.42
C ILE A 226 -40.14 -22.10 -2.04
N GLU A 227 -40.47 -21.37 -3.10
CA GLU A 227 -41.71 -21.53 -3.87
C GLU A 227 -41.82 -22.93 -4.44
N ALA A 228 -40.74 -23.46 -5.04
CA ALA A 228 -40.67 -24.84 -5.52
C ALA A 228 -40.78 -25.86 -4.37
N MET A 229 -40.06 -25.64 -3.26
CA MET A 229 -40.06 -26.53 -2.10
C MET A 229 -41.46 -26.70 -1.49
N PHE A 230 -42.22 -25.60 -1.40
CA PHE A 230 -43.55 -25.60 -0.80
C PHE A 230 -44.70 -25.68 -1.83
N LYS A 231 -44.38 -25.82 -3.13
CA LYS A 231 -45.34 -25.78 -4.24
C LYS A 231 -46.26 -24.56 -4.18
N LEU A 232 -45.68 -23.41 -3.83
CA LEU A 232 -46.39 -22.14 -3.73
C LEU A 232 -46.46 -21.46 -5.09
N THR A 233 -47.55 -20.74 -5.32
CA THR A 233 -47.60 -19.77 -6.42
C THR A 233 -46.96 -18.46 -5.96
N PRO A 234 -46.42 -17.62 -6.87
CA PRO A 234 -45.83 -16.32 -6.52
C PRO A 234 -46.80 -15.44 -5.71
N TYR A 235 -48.08 -15.43 -6.07
CA TYR A 235 -49.11 -14.72 -5.31
C TYR A 235 -49.22 -15.20 -3.85
N LYS A 236 -49.18 -16.52 -3.62
CA LYS A 236 -49.24 -17.09 -2.27
C LYS A 236 -47.96 -16.85 -1.50
N SER A 237 -46.80 -16.86 -2.14
CA SER A 237 -45.52 -16.56 -1.48
C SER A 237 -45.45 -15.10 -1.02
N ASP A 238 -45.95 -14.17 -1.83
CA ASP A 238 -46.06 -12.75 -1.49
C ASP A 238 -47.05 -12.51 -0.33
N GLN A 239 -48.18 -13.22 -0.33
CA GLN A 239 -49.14 -13.18 0.78
C GLN A 239 -48.57 -13.73 2.09
N LEU A 240 -47.68 -14.72 2.01
CA LEU A 240 -47.00 -15.27 3.19
C LEU A 240 -45.87 -14.36 3.67
N ALA A 241 -45.11 -13.77 2.75
CA ALA A 241 -44.02 -12.85 3.09
C ALA A 241 -44.53 -11.56 3.75
N SER A 242 -45.72 -11.09 3.41
CA SER A 242 -46.35 -9.89 4.00
C SER A 242 -46.88 -10.10 5.43
N ARG A 243 -46.86 -11.33 5.96
CA ARG A 243 -47.34 -11.64 7.32
C ARG A 243 -46.20 -11.66 8.34
N ASN A 244 -46.41 -10.99 9.48
CA ASN A 244 -45.48 -11.01 10.62
C ASN A 244 -45.58 -12.29 11.47
N ARG A 245 -46.73 -12.96 11.48
CA ARG A 245 -46.95 -14.24 12.18
C ARG A 245 -47.68 -15.22 11.27
N TYR A 246 -47.23 -16.48 11.28
CA TYR A 246 -47.82 -17.56 10.51
C TYR A 246 -48.80 -18.34 11.39
N THR A 247 -49.98 -18.67 10.86
CA THR A 247 -50.95 -19.48 11.58
C THR A 247 -50.48 -20.93 11.66
N GLU A 248 -50.84 -21.62 12.74
CA GLU A 248 -50.46 -23.02 12.93
C GLU A 248 -51.03 -23.94 11.84
N LYS A 249 -52.19 -23.60 11.29
CA LYS A 249 -52.78 -24.26 10.11
C LYS A 249 -51.90 -24.14 8.87
N THR A 250 -51.34 -22.96 8.61
CA THR A 250 -50.44 -22.72 7.48
C THR A 250 -49.12 -23.46 7.66
N ILE A 251 -48.52 -23.40 8.85
CA ILE A 251 -47.28 -24.13 9.13
C ILE A 251 -47.50 -25.64 8.97
N ARG A 252 -48.61 -26.17 9.51
CA ARG A 252 -48.96 -27.60 9.39
C ARG A 252 -49.15 -28.03 7.94
N SER A 253 -49.81 -27.22 7.11
CA SER A 253 -49.95 -27.51 5.68
C SER A 253 -48.60 -27.55 4.95
N LEU A 254 -47.68 -26.65 5.28
CA LEU A 254 -46.37 -26.57 4.66
C LEU A 254 -45.43 -27.69 5.14
N THR A 255 -45.54 -28.11 6.41
CA THR A 255 -44.81 -29.29 6.93
C THR A 255 -45.25 -30.58 6.25
N MET A 256 -46.55 -30.70 5.94
CA MET A 256 -47.10 -31.88 5.23
C MET A 256 -46.62 -31.93 3.78
N VAL A 257 -46.55 -30.78 3.10
CA VAL A 257 -46.10 -30.70 1.69
C VAL A 257 -44.60 -30.90 1.54
N SER A 258 -43.81 -30.40 2.50
CA SER A 258 -42.33 -30.43 2.43
C SER A 258 -41.69 -31.62 3.15
N HIS A 259 -42.46 -32.39 3.95
CA HIS A 259 -41.96 -33.46 4.83
C HIS A 259 -40.85 -33.00 5.79
N ARG A 260 -40.91 -31.75 6.26
CA ARG A 260 -39.91 -31.13 7.14
C ARG A 260 -40.45 -30.85 8.54
N LYS A 261 -39.54 -30.66 9.50
CA LYS A 261 -39.87 -30.26 10.87
C LYS A 261 -40.45 -28.84 10.89
N LYS A 262 -41.25 -28.55 11.92
CA LYS A 262 -41.91 -27.24 12.14
C LYS A 262 -40.89 -26.08 12.16
N GLU A 263 -39.74 -26.31 12.80
CA GLU A 263 -38.65 -25.34 12.93
C GLU A 263 -38.04 -24.99 11.56
N ASP A 264 -37.67 -26.00 10.76
CA ASP A 264 -37.11 -25.81 9.42
C ASP A 264 -38.05 -25.02 8.48
N VAL A 265 -39.37 -25.29 8.57
CA VAL A 265 -40.37 -24.58 7.78
C VAL A 265 -40.47 -23.11 8.20
N LEU A 266 -40.39 -22.82 9.50
CA LEU A 266 -40.40 -21.45 10.01
C LEU A 266 -39.15 -20.68 9.56
N ASP A 267 -37.99 -21.33 9.56
CA ASP A 267 -36.75 -20.75 9.08
C ASP A 267 -36.79 -20.42 7.59
N GLU A 268 -37.30 -21.32 6.75
CA GLU A 268 -37.48 -21.04 5.32
C GLU A 268 -38.51 -19.93 5.07
N LEU A 269 -39.60 -19.85 5.86
CA LEU A 269 -40.55 -18.74 5.76
C LEU A 269 -39.94 -17.39 6.18
N ASN A 270 -39.11 -17.37 7.22
CA ASN A 270 -38.35 -16.19 7.62
C ASN A 270 -37.37 -15.75 6.51
N ARG A 271 -36.68 -16.70 5.88
CA ARG A 271 -35.79 -16.45 4.73
C ARG A 271 -36.55 -15.91 3.51
N LEU A 272 -37.74 -16.45 3.24
CA LEU A 272 -38.64 -15.95 2.18
C LEU A 272 -39.03 -14.50 2.44
N ARG A 273 -39.49 -14.19 3.66
CA ARG A 273 -39.84 -12.82 4.06
C ARG A 273 -38.66 -11.86 3.86
N PHE A 274 -37.48 -12.21 4.36
CA PHE A 274 -36.28 -11.38 4.21
C PHE A 274 -35.92 -11.16 2.74
N SER A 275 -35.99 -12.22 1.92
CA SER A 275 -35.67 -12.13 0.48
C SER A 275 -36.66 -11.23 -0.27
N LYS A 276 -37.96 -11.36 0.01
CA LYS A 276 -39.00 -10.49 -0.55
C LYS A 276 -38.88 -9.04 -0.07
N GLU A 277 -38.50 -8.82 1.19
CA GLU A 277 -38.24 -7.47 1.73
C GLU A 277 -37.05 -6.79 1.04
N VAL A 278 -35.98 -7.55 0.76
CA VAL A 278 -34.83 -7.05 -0.02
C VAL A 278 -35.25 -6.63 -1.43
N LEU A 279 -36.09 -7.42 -2.09
CA LEU A 279 -36.62 -7.10 -3.41
C LEU A 279 -37.57 -5.91 -3.37
N GLN A 280 -38.46 -5.83 -2.38
CA GLN A 280 -39.36 -4.70 -2.19
C GLN A 280 -38.59 -3.40 -2.00
N LYS A 281 -37.54 -3.40 -1.16
CA LYS A 281 -36.65 -2.26 -0.96
C LYS A 281 -35.93 -1.80 -2.24
N LEU A 282 -35.75 -2.68 -3.23
CA LEU A 282 -35.22 -2.31 -4.54
C LEU A 282 -36.30 -1.63 -5.40
N TYR A 283 -37.50 -2.20 -5.44
CA TYR A 283 -38.65 -1.62 -6.14
C TYR A 283 -39.04 -0.24 -5.58
N ASP A 284 -39.05 -0.06 -4.26
CA ASP A 284 -39.36 1.22 -3.60
C ASP A 284 -38.39 2.34 -4.02
N ARG A 285 -37.18 1.98 -4.48
CA ARG A 285 -36.18 2.91 -5.00
C ARG A 285 -36.26 3.10 -6.52
N GLY A 286 -37.30 2.58 -7.16
CA GLY A 286 -37.50 2.63 -8.61
C GLY A 286 -36.57 1.71 -9.40
N GLU A 287 -35.97 0.70 -8.75
CA GLU A 287 -35.09 -0.26 -9.41
C GLU A 287 -35.75 -1.62 -9.58
N ASP A 288 -35.96 -2.00 -10.84
CA ASP A 288 -36.37 -3.34 -11.22
C ASP A 288 -35.13 -4.29 -11.28
N PRO A 289 -35.18 -5.48 -10.65
CA PRO A 289 -34.09 -6.45 -10.68
C PRO A 289 -33.64 -6.87 -12.09
N TYR A 290 -34.57 -7.07 -13.03
CA TYR A 290 -34.23 -7.52 -14.38
C TYR A 290 -33.51 -6.43 -15.17
N ARG A 291 -33.93 -5.18 -15.01
CA ARG A 291 -33.21 -4.01 -15.55
C ARG A 291 -31.83 -3.85 -14.93
N LEU A 292 -31.70 -4.11 -13.64
CA LEU A 292 -30.41 -4.10 -12.95
C LEU A 292 -29.47 -5.18 -13.53
N PHE A 293 -29.96 -6.40 -13.77
CA PHE A 293 -29.20 -7.47 -14.43
C PHE A 293 -28.78 -7.09 -15.86
N ALA A 294 -29.70 -6.51 -16.64
CA ALA A 294 -29.40 -6.03 -17.98
C ALA A 294 -28.30 -4.96 -17.97
N SER A 295 -28.33 -4.05 -16.99
CA SER A 295 -27.34 -2.99 -16.80
C SER A 295 -25.97 -3.58 -16.44
N VAL A 296 -25.93 -4.54 -15.50
CA VAL A 296 -24.70 -5.26 -15.13
C VAL A 296 -24.11 -6.03 -16.32
N ARG A 297 -24.95 -6.63 -17.17
CA ARG A 297 -24.50 -7.33 -18.38
C ARG A 297 -23.81 -6.38 -19.36
N ILE A 298 -24.36 -5.17 -19.54
CA ILE A 298 -23.75 -4.11 -20.37
C ILE A 298 -22.41 -3.66 -19.78
N ILE A 299 -22.38 -3.40 -18.47
CA ILE A 299 -21.16 -3.00 -17.73
C ILE A 299 -20.07 -4.06 -17.90
N ARG A 300 -20.37 -5.34 -17.58
CA ARG A 300 -19.40 -6.44 -17.70
C ARG A 300 -18.89 -6.62 -19.13
N ARG A 301 -19.73 -6.34 -20.14
CA ARG A 301 -19.31 -6.39 -21.55
C ARG A 301 -18.35 -5.24 -21.87
N GLY A 302 -18.67 -4.02 -21.44
CA GLY A 302 -17.81 -2.85 -21.62
C GLY A 302 -16.47 -2.98 -20.90
N GLU A 303 -16.46 -3.50 -19.67
CA GLU A 303 -15.22 -3.78 -18.91
C GLU A 303 -14.33 -4.80 -19.62
N ARG A 304 -14.91 -5.91 -20.08
CA ARG A 304 -14.15 -6.93 -20.82
C ARG A 304 -13.56 -6.39 -22.11
N GLU A 305 -14.32 -5.58 -22.84
CA GLU A 305 -13.87 -4.96 -24.10
C GLU A 305 -12.76 -3.95 -23.87
N ALA A 306 -12.93 -3.03 -22.90
CA ALA A 306 -11.91 -2.06 -22.53
C ALA A 306 -10.63 -2.74 -22.01
N GLN A 307 -10.78 -3.74 -21.13
CA GLN A 307 -9.64 -4.47 -20.58
C GLN A 307 -8.91 -5.27 -21.66
N ARG A 308 -9.62 -5.91 -22.59
CA ARG A 308 -8.98 -6.61 -23.72
C ARG A 308 -8.22 -5.63 -24.61
N ALA A 309 -8.85 -4.52 -25.01
CA ALA A 309 -8.19 -3.51 -25.82
C ALA A 309 -6.93 -2.95 -25.14
N LYS A 310 -7.00 -2.64 -23.83
CA LYS A 310 -5.84 -2.25 -23.04
C LYS A 310 -4.74 -3.32 -23.06
N MET A 311 -5.08 -4.59 -22.84
CA MET A 311 -4.11 -5.68 -22.85
C MET A 311 -3.51 -5.91 -24.25
N ASP A 312 -4.29 -5.76 -25.31
CA ASP A 312 -3.83 -5.84 -26.69
C ASP A 312 -2.78 -4.74 -26.96
N LEU A 313 -3.05 -3.49 -26.54
CA LEU A 313 -2.11 -2.36 -26.67
C LEU A 313 -0.82 -2.59 -25.87
N VAL A 314 -0.93 -3.05 -24.61
CA VAL A 314 0.23 -3.32 -23.75
C VAL A 314 1.08 -4.44 -24.33
N ARG A 315 0.47 -5.57 -24.72
CA ARG A 315 1.17 -6.75 -25.24
C ARG A 315 2.00 -6.45 -26.47
N ALA A 316 1.46 -5.69 -27.42
CA ALA A 316 2.19 -5.32 -28.62
C ALA A 316 3.39 -4.40 -28.35
N ASN A 317 3.40 -3.71 -27.20
CA ASN A 317 4.45 -2.76 -26.83
C ASN A 317 5.41 -3.30 -25.74
N LEU A 318 5.34 -4.58 -25.37
CA LEU A 318 6.26 -5.17 -24.38
C LEU A 318 7.73 -5.09 -24.81
N ARG A 319 8.01 -5.09 -26.12
CA ARG A 319 9.37 -4.96 -26.66
C ARG A 319 9.99 -3.60 -26.36
N LEU A 320 9.18 -2.54 -26.34
CA LEU A 320 9.61 -1.19 -25.98
C LEU A 320 10.08 -1.13 -24.52
N VAL A 321 9.43 -1.87 -23.62
CA VAL A 321 9.83 -1.93 -22.21
C VAL A 321 11.22 -2.56 -22.08
N VAL A 322 11.47 -3.65 -22.80
CA VAL A 322 12.77 -4.33 -22.79
C VAL A 322 13.87 -3.39 -23.30
N SER A 323 13.62 -2.63 -24.38
CA SER A 323 14.62 -1.71 -24.90
C SER A 323 14.94 -0.57 -23.93
N VAL A 324 13.94 -0.01 -23.24
CA VAL A 324 14.16 1.02 -22.21
C VAL A 324 14.89 0.43 -21.00
N ALA A 325 14.49 -0.75 -20.53
CA ALA A 325 15.08 -1.40 -19.35
C ALA A 325 16.56 -1.78 -19.53
N LYS A 326 17.02 -2.06 -20.75
CA LYS A 326 18.43 -2.35 -21.04
C LYS A 326 19.39 -1.24 -20.56
N GLY A 327 18.98 0.03 -20.67
CA GLY A 327 19.77 1.17 -20.20
C GLY A 327 19.94 1.23 -18.68
N PHE A 328 19.13 0.47 -17.91
CA PHE A 328 19.13 0.49 -16.44
C PHE A 328 19.79 -0.75 -15.81
N ARG A 329 20.31 -1.69 -16.62
CA ARG A 329 20.84 -3.01 -16.18
C ARG A 329 21.90 -2.93 -15.07
N HIS A 330 22.72 -1.88 -15.05
CA HIS A 330 23.85 -1.75 -14.12
C HIS A 330 23.50 -0.97 -12.84
N ARG A 331 22.23 -0.60 -12.64
CA ARG A 331 21.77 0.20 -11.49
C ARG A 331 21.41 -0.63 -10.25
N GLY A 332 21.85 -1.89 -10.16
CA GLY A 332 21.72 -2.73 -8.95
C GLY A 332 20.47 -3.62 -8.88
N VAL A 333 19.49 -3.41 -9.76
CA VAL A 333 18.28 -4.26 -9.84
C VAL A 333 18.38 -5.22 -11.01
N HIS A 334 17.86 -6.44 -10.85
CA HIS A 334 17.90 -7.46 -11.89
C HIS A 334 17.04 -7.07 -13.12
N LEU A 335 17.50 -7.41 -14.33
CA LEU A 335 16.85 -6.96 -15.58
C LEU A 335 15.38 -7.38 -15.70
N LEU A 336 15.02 -8.58 -15.24
CA LEU A 336 13.61 -9.01 -15.26
C LEU A 336 12.73 -8.13 -14.38
N ASP A 337 13.24 -7.67 -13.24
CA ASP A 337 12.48 -6.85 -12.30
C ASP A 337 12.31 -5.45 -12.87
N LEU A 338 13.36 -4.89 -13.49
CA LEU A 338 13.26 -3.65 -14.27
C LEU A 338 12.22 -3.75 -15.38
N ILE A 339 12.17 -4.88 -16.10
CA ILE A 339 11.16 -5.12 -17.15
C ILE A 339 9.76 -5.17 -16.54
N GLN A 340 9.57 -5.80 -15.37
CA GLN A 340 8.25 -5.85 -14.73
C GLN A 340 7.78 -4.47 -14.26
N GLU A 341 8.67 -3.69 -13.65
CA GLU A 341 8.36 -2.32 -13.23
C GLU A 341 8.06 -1.43 -14.44
N GLY A 342 8.83 -1.59 -15.52
CA GLY A 342 8.55 -0.96 -16.80
C GLY A 342 7.21 -1.38 -17.42
N ASN A 343 6.82 -2.65 -17.29
CA ASN A 343 5.52 -3.16 -17.74
C ASN A 343 4.37 -2.53 -16.96
N ILE A 344 4.56 -2.27 -15.65
CA ILE A 344 3.61 -1.51 -14.84
C ILE A 344 3.50 -0.07 -15.34
N GLY A 345 4.63 0.57 -15.64
CA GLY A 345 4.67 1.88 -16.29
C GLY A 345 3.92 1.91 -17.64
N LEU A 346 4.15 0.92 -18.49
CA LEU A 346 3.46 0.76 -19.78
C LEU A 346 1.95 0.58 -19.60
N MET A 347 1.51 -0.21 -18.61
CA MET A 347 0.08 -0.38 -18.31
C MET A 347 -0.57 0.95 -17.90
N ARG A 348 0.12 1.79 -17.13
CA ARG A 348 -0.36 3.13 -16.76
C ARG A 348 -0.40 4.07 -17.96
N ALA A 349 0.60 4.00 -18.85
CA ALA A 349 0.57 4.74 -20.11
C ALA A 349 -0.64 4.34 -20.96
N ALA A 350 -0.90 3.04 -21.11
CA ALA A 350 -2.04 2.54 -21.87
C ALA A 350 -3.41 2.99 -21.30
N GLU A 351 -3.54 3.17 -19.98
CA GLU A 351 -4.78 3.68 -19.36
C GLU A 351 -5.06 5.14 -19.68
N LYS A 352 -4.01 5.95 -19.76
CA LYS A 352 -4.10 7.41 -19.90
C LYS A 352 -3.88 7.91 -21.33
N PHE A 353 -3.48 7.04 -22.24
CA PHE A 353 -3.20 7.41 -23.63
C PHE A 353 -4.45 7.90 -24.37
N ASP A 354 -4.34 9.08 -24.97
CA ASP A 354 -5.34 9.64 -25.87
C ASP A 354 -4.77 9.77 -27.30
N HIS A 355 -5.34 8.98 -28.21
CA HIS A 355 -4.92 8.97 -29.61
C HIS A 355 -5.32 10.24 -30.38
N LEU A 356 -6.30 10.99 -29.86
CA LEU A 356 -6.79 12.23 -30.47
C LEU A 356 -5.74 13.34 -30.46
N LEU A 357 -4.74 13.26 -29.58
CA LEU A 357 -3.62 14.19 -29.53
C LEU A 357 -2.62 13.99 -30.68
N GLY A 358 -2.75 12.92 -31.48
CA GLY A 358 -1.96 12.72 -32.70
C GLY A 358 -0.53 12.19 -32.50
N PHE A 359 -0.07 12.07 -31.25
CA PHE A 359 1.24 11.49 -30.91
C PHE A 359 1.22 9.95 -30.98
N LYS A 360 2.35 9.35 -31.35
CA LYS A 360 2.54 7.89 -31.32
C LYS A 360 2.49 7.39 -29.87
N PHE A 361 1.94 6.20 -29.65
CA PHE A 361 1.87 5.63 -28.30
C PHE A 361 3.27 5.41 -27.70
N SER A 362 4.23 4.96 -28.50
CA SER A 362 5.60 4.71 -28.06
C SER A 362 6.28 5.94 -27.43
N THR A 363 6.15 7.12 -28.05
CA THR A 363 6.71 8.37 -27.53
C THR A 363 6.17 8.71 -26.14
N TYR A 364 4.86 8.56 -25.96
CA TYR A 364 4.20 8.81 -24.67
C TYR A 364 4.56 7.73 -23.63
N ALA A 365 4.56 6.46 -24.03
CA ALA A 365 4.81 5.33 -23.15
C ALA A 365 6.25 5.31 -22.61
N THR A 366 7.24 5.71 -23.41
CA THR A 366 8.65 5.76 -22.99
C THR A 366 8.84 6.57 -21.70
N TRP A 367 8.13 7.69 -21.55
CA TRP A 367 8.20 8.51 -20.33
C TRP A 367 7.71 7.73 -19.10
N TRP A 368 6.54 7.10 -19.19
CA TRP A 368 5.97 6.31 -18.09
C TRP A 368 6.79 5.06 -17.75
N ILE A 369 7.36 4.41 -18.76
CA ILE A 369 8.25 3.26 -18.57
C ILE A 369 9.51 3.72 -17.83
N ARG A 370 10.16 4.78 -18.31
CA ARG A 370 11.37 5.32 -17.68
C ARG A 370 11.10 5.77 -16.24
N GLN A 371 10.01 6.49 -15.99
CA GLN A 371 9.60 6.89 -14.64
C GLN A 371 9.49 5.69 -13.69
N ALA A 372 8.80 4.64 -14.12
CA ALA A 372 8.57 3.45 -13.29
C ALA A 372 9.89 2.72 -12.99
N ILE A 373 10.74 2.53 -14.00
CA ILE A 373 12.04 1.87 -13.86
C ILE A 373 12.98 2.70 -12.98
N SER A 374 13.09 4.02 -13.20
CA SER A 374 13.92 4.90 -12.37
C SER A 374 13.48 4.88 -10.91
N ARG A 375 12.17 4.93 -10.64
CA ARG A 375 11.62 4.85 -9.28
C ARG A 375 11.87 3.48 -8.64
N ALA A 376 11.81 2.40 -9.41
CA ALA A 376 12.13 1.07 -8.93
C ALA A 376 13.61 0.94 -8.56
N CYS A 377 14.52 1.40 -9.42
CA CYS A 377 15.94 1.49 -9.10
C CYS A 377 16.15 2.32 -7.83
N ALA A 378 15.48 3.46 -7.72
CA ALA A 378 15.64 4.32 -6.56
C ALA A 378 15.23 3.63 -5.25
N SER A 379 14.12 2.90 -5.27
CA SER A 379 13.56 2.28 -4.06
C SER A 379 14.15 0.90 -3.72
N GLN A 380 14.63 0.15 -4.71
CA GLN A 380 14.97 -1.28 -4.57
C GLN A 380 16.44 -1.61 -4.87
N ALA A 381 17.24 -0.68 -5.40
CA ALA A 381 18.63 -0.99 -5.78
C ALA A 381 19.62 -1.14 -4.63
N HIS A 382 19.24 -0.73 -3.41
CA HIS A 382 20.10 -0.75 -2.23
C HIS A 382 19.50 -1.68 -1.18
N ASP A 383 20.34 -2.46 -0.51
CA ASP A 383 19.93 -3.35 0.58
C ASP A 383 19.30 -2.56 1.74
N ILE A 384 19.90 -1.41 2.04
CA ILE A 384 19.34 -0.39 2.94
C ILE A 384 18.62 0.63 2.07
N ARG A 385 17.30 0.71 2.20
CA ARG A 385 16.47 1.61 1.40
C ARG A 385 16.84 3.07 1.65
N ILE A 386 17.18 3.78 0.58
CA ILE A 386 17.46 5.22 0.59
C ILE A 386 16.23 5.97 0.06
N PRO A 387 15.77 7.05 0.73
CA PRO A 387 14.73 7.95 0.21
C PRO A 387 15.07 8.53 -1.18
N VAL A 388 14.05 8.69 -2.03
CA VAL A 388 14.20 9.14 -3.42
C VAL A 388 14.84 10.53 -3.51
N GLY A 389 14.43 11.47 -2.65
CA GLY A 389 15.00 12.82 -2.62
C GLY A 389 16.51 12.81 -2.37
N LEU A 390 16.99 11.98 -1.44
CA LEU A 390 18.43 11.85 -1.17
C LEU A 390 19.19 11.29 -2.38
N GLN A 391 18.63 10.32 -3.09
CA GLN A 391 19.25 9.82 -4.32
C GLN A 391 19.22 10.85 -5.46
N GLY A 392 18.18 11.68 -5.55
CA GLY A 392 18.15 12.83 -6.45
C GLY A 392 19.28 13.81 -6.15
N THR A 393 19.50 14.14 -4.87
CA THR A 393 20.63 14.98 -4.46
C THR A 393 21.98 14.33 -4.78
N TRP A 394 22.11 13.03 -4.56
CA TRP A 394 23.32 12.28 -4.90
C TRP A 394 23.59 12.29 -6.41
N HIS A 395 22.56 12.12 -7.25
CA HIS A 395 22.71 12.19 -8.69
C HIS A 395 23.19 13.57 -9.16
N ARG A 396 22.66 14.66 -8.58
CA ARG A 396 23.16 16.02 -8.83
C ARG A 396 24.63 16.18 -8.44
N ILE A 397 25.02 15.61 -7.30
CA ILE A 397 26.40 15.58 -6.83
C ILE A 397 27.30 14.80 -7.78
N THR A 398 26.90 13.62 -8.24
CA THR A 398 27.67 12.81 -9.20
C THR A 398 27.85 13.55 -10.52
N LYS A 399 26.78 14.14 -11.07
CA LYS A 399 26.85 14.92 -12.32
C LYS A 399 27.78 16.13 -12.17
N ALA A 400 27.66 16.89 -11.09
CA ALA A 400 28.54 18.03 -10.82
C ALA A 400 30.00 17.59 -10.63
N SER A 401 30.23 16.42 -10.01
CA SER A 401 31.57 15.84 -9.86
C SER A 401 32.17 15.45 -11.21
N GLU A 402 31.40 14.84 -12.11
CA GLU A 402 31.84 14.48 -13.47
C GLU A 402 32.16 15.73 -14.32
N GLU A 403 31.29 16.75 -14.27
CA GLU A 403 31.51 18.05 -14.93
C GLU A 403 32.79 18.73 -14.42
N LEU A 404 32.97 18.81 -13.10
CA LEU A 404 34.18 19.38 -12.49
C LEU A 404 35.43 18.56 -12.79
N GLN A 405 35.33 17.24 -12.83
CA GLN A 405 36.45 16.37 -13.19
C GLN A 405 36.91 16.64 -14.63
N GLN A 406 35.97 16.87 -15.55
CA GLN A 406 36.26 17.23 -16.93
C GLN A 406 36.88 18.62 -17.06
N GLU A 407 36.41 19.60 -16.28
CA GLU A 407 36.95 20.97 -16.27
C GLU A 407 38.35 21.06 -15.64
N LEU A 408 38.58 20.35 -14.53
CA LEU A 408 39.80 20.44 -13.72
C LEU A 408 40.89 19.45 -14.18
N GLY A 409 40.53 18.40 -14.90
CA GLY A 409 41.45 17.31 -15.28
C GLY A 409 41.97 16.49 -14.10
N ARG A 410 41.34 16.61 -12.92
CA ARG A 410 41.62 15.87 -11.69
C ARG A 410 40.32 15.62 -10.94
N ASP A 411 40.36 14.72 -9.96
CA ASP A 411 39.21 14.51 -9.08
C ASP A 411 38.91 15.78 -8.26
N PRO A 412 37.65 16.25 -8.24
CA PRO A 412 37.26 17.43 -7.51
C PRO A 412 37.23 17.19 -6.00
N THR A 413 37.56 18.22 -5.24
CA THR A 413 37.51 18.16 -3.77
C THR A 413 36.07 18.23 -3.26
N PRO A 414 35.77 17.68 -2.07
CA PRO A 414 34.44 17.81 -1.45
C PRO A 414 33.93 19.25 -1.35
N GLU A 415 34.83 20.22 -1.16
CA GLU A 415 34.50 21.65 -1.06
C GLU A 415 34.11 22.24 -2.42
N GLU A 416 34.81 21.87 -3.50
CA GLU A 416 34.49 22.28 -4.87
C GLU A 416 33.12 21.73 -5.31
N ILE A 417 32.84 20.46 -5.04
CA ILE A 417 31.54 19.83 -5.34
C ILE A 417 30.42 20.50 -4.52
N SER A 418 30.65 20.71 -3.23
CA SER A 418 29.69 21.37 -2.33
C SER A 418 29.32 22.77 -2.80
N THR A 419 30.31 23.53 -3.28
CA THR A 419 30.12 24.88 -3.81
C THR A 419 29.32 24.86 -5.13
N ARG A 420 29.57 23.87 -6.00
CA ARG A 420 28.88 23.74 -7.30
C ARG A 420 27.41 23.33 -7.17
N VAL A 421 27.08 22.53 -6.15
CA VAL A 421 25.71 22.00 -5.93
C VAL A 421 24.93 22.82 -4.89
N ASP A 422 25.58 23.80 -4.25
CA ASP A 422 25.03 24.63 -3.17
C ASP A 422 24.53 23.81 -1.97
N ILE A 423 25.39 22.89 -1.48
CA ILE A 423 25.11 22.04 -0.32
C ILE A 423 26.24 22.20 0.70
N PRO A 424 25.96 22.31 2.01
CA PRO A 424 27.02 22.38 3.02
C PRO A 424 27.94 21.15 2.99
N VAL A 425 29.26 21.36 3.12
CA VAL A 425 30.27 20.28 3.09
C VAL A 425 29.96 19.17 4.10
N LYS A 426 29.46 19.52 5.29
CA LYS A 426 29.03 18.56 6.31
C LYS A 426 27.90 17.65 5.81
N LYS A 427 26.92 18.20 5.07
CA LYS A 427 25.79 17.46 4.51
C LYS A 427 26.25 16.56 3.36
N TYR A 428 27.16 17.04 2.50
CA TYR A 428 27.83 16.21 1.48
C TYR A 428 28.54 15.01 2.12
N MET A 429 29.36 15.22 3.15
CA MET A 429 30.10 14.14 3.83
C MET A 429 29.18 13.10 4.47
N LYS A 430 28.08 13.53 5.09
CA LYS A 430 27.06 12.61 5.63
C LYS A 430 26.41 11.81 4.50
N LEU A 431 25.99 12.47 3.42
CA LEU A 431 25.35 11.82 2.27
C LEU A 431 26.26 10.80 1.59
N ALA A 432 27.53 11.16 1.36
CA ALA A 432 28.53 10.30 0.75
C ALA A 432 28.78 9.00 1.54
N ARG A 433 28.56 9.01 2.86
CA ARG A 433 28.61 7.80 3.70
C ARG A 433 27.35 6.96 3.56
N VAL A 434 26.17 7.59 3.52
CA VAL A 434 24.87 6.88 3.45
C VAL A 434 24.67 6.15 2.12
N VAL A 435 25.19 6.70 1.01
CA VAL A 435 25.01 6.12 -0.33
C VAL A 435 25.97 4.95 -0.62
N GLN A 436 26.92 4.66 0.27
CA GLN A 436 27.83 3.53 0.10
C GLN A 436 27.06 2.21 0.13
N ARG A 437 27.40 1.30 -0.79
CA ARG A 437 26.83 -0.04 -0.83
C ARG A 437 27.44 -0.91 0.27
N ALA A 438 26.61 -1.77 0.87
CA ALA A 438 27.09 -2.78 1.78
C ALA A 438 28.06 -3.73 1.05
N VAL A 439 29.12 -4.13 1.75
CA VAL A 439 30.06 -5.13 1.27
C VAL A 439 29.58 -6.49 1.75
N SER A 440 29.75 -7.53 0.92
CA SER A 440 29.38 -8.89 1.31
C SER A 440 30.29 -9.39 2.44
N LEU A 441 29.72 -10.05 3.43
CA LEU A 441 30.50 -10.75 4.46
C LEU A 441 31.30 -11.91 3.86
N GLU A 442 30.88 -12.43 2.70
CA GLU A 442 31.57 -13.48 1.96
C GLU A 442 32.64 -12.92 1.01
N THR A 443 32.97 -11.63 1.09
CA THR A 443 34.10 -11.08 0.31
C THR A 443 35.41 -11.69 0.84
N PRO A 444 36.19 -12.41 0.00
CA PRO A 444 37.46 -12.99 0.43
C PRO A 444 38.49 -11.88 0.67
N ILE A 445 39.23 -11.97 1.78
CA ILE A 445 40.27 -10.98 2.12
C ILE A 445 41.62 -11.30 1.47
N ASN A 446 41.88 -12.58 1.18
CA ASN A 446 43.15 -13.06 0.63
C ASN A 446 42.91 -14.17 -0.41
N ASP A 447 43.95 -14.61 -1.12
CA ASP A 447 43.89 -15.71 -2.11
C ASP A 447 43.62 -17.09 -1.49
N SER A 448 43.51 -17.18 -0.17
CA SER A 448 43.13 -18.39 0.56
C SER A 448 41.62 -18.62 0.48
N GLU A 449 41.20 -19.82 0.08
CA GLU A 449 39.78 -20.16 -0.15
C GLU A 449 38.88 -20.13 1.11
N ASP A 450 39.46 -20.03 2.32
CA ASP A 450 38.75 -20.21 3.59
C ASP A 450 38.69 -18.95 4.48
N SER A 451 39.03 -17.75 3.99
CA SER A 451 39.03 -16.53 4.81
C SER A 451 38.15 -15.43 4.22
N PHE A 452 36.99 -15.25 4.84
CA PHE A 452 35.99 -14.26 4.44
C PHE A 452 36.00 -13.05 5.36
N LEU A 453 35.50 -11.91 4.88
CA LEU A 453 35.39 -10.67 5.64
C LEU A 453 34.61 -10.86 6.96
N GLY A 454 33.55 -11.67 6.93
CA GLY A 454 32.71 -11.96 8.08
C GLY A 454 33.46 -12.62 9.24
N ASP A 455 34.52 -13.38 8.97
CA ASP A 455 35.28 -14.11 10.00
C ASP A 455 36.09 -13.16 10.92
N PHE A 456 36.28 -11.91 10.50
CA PHE A 456 37.03 -10.88 11.23
C PHE A 456 36.13 -9.86 11.94
N ILE A 457 34.81 -10.04 11.89
CA ILE A 457 33.88 -9.15 12.59
C ILE A 457 33.71 -9.64 14.03
N GLU A 458 34.24 -8.88 14.97
CA GLU A 458 34.11 -9.15 16.40
C GLU A 458 32.66 -8.99 16.88
N ASP A 459 32.19 -9.93 17.69
CA ASP A 459 30.88 -9.84 18.35
C ASP A 459 31.01 -9.12 19.69
N ASN A 460 30.66 -7.83 19.70
CA ASN A 460 30.68 -6.99 20.90
C ASN A 460 29.48 -7.21 21.83
N SER A 461 28.51 -8.07 21.48
CA SER A 461 27.35 -8.36 22.32
C SER A 461 27.64 -9.39 23.41
N VAL A 462 28.67 -10.22 23.22
CA VAL A 462 29.05 -11.27 24.15
C VAL A 462 30.07 -10.74 25.16
N SER A 463 29.70 -10.74 26.43
CA SER A 463 30.63 -10.40 27.51
C SER A 463 31.74 -11.45 27.59
N SER A 464 32.98 -10.99 27.79
CA SER A 464 34.14 -11.89 27.90
C SER A 464 33.91 -12.92 29.02
N PRO A 465 34.33 -14.19 28.85
CA PRO A 465 34.30 -15.18 29.93
C PRO A 465 35.01 -14.70 31.21
N VAL A 466 36.03 -13.86 31.06
CA VAL A 466 36.77 -13.24 32.18
C VAL A 466 35.88 -12.22 32.91
N ASP A 467 35.13 -11.41 32.17
CA ASP A 467 34.22 -10.42 32.75
C ASP A 467 33.06 -11.11 33.46
N ASN A 468 32.48 -12.15 32.84
CA ASN A 468 31.43 -12.97 33.46
C ASN A 468 31.91 -13.67 34.74
N ALA A 469 33.12 -14.24 34.74
CA ALA A 469 33.71 -14.85 35.94
C ALA A 469 33.95 -13.80 37.03
N SER A 470 34.36 -12.59 36.65
CA SER A 470 34.56 -11.47 37.58
C SER A 470 33.24 -10.99 38.19
N LEU A 471 32.16 -10.93 37.40
CA LEU A 471 30.82 -10.60 37.86
C LEU A 471 30.24 -11.66 38.81
N ASN A 472 30.36 -12.95 38.48
CA ASN A 472 29.92 -14.03 39.37
C ASN A 472 30.70 -14.06 40.69
N SER A 473 32.00 -13.77 40.62
CA SER A 473 32.86 -13.65 41.80
C SER A 473 32.46 -12.44 42.67
N LEU A 474 32.15 -11.31 42.03
CA LEU A 474 31.62 -10.12 42.71
C LEU A 474 30.27 -10.40 43.40
N GLU A 475 29.36 -11.10 42.73
CA GLU A 475 28.05 -11.49 43.27
C GLU A 475 28.22 -12.35 44.54
N THR A 476 29.09 -13.36 44.47
CA THR A 476 29.39 -14.25 45.61
C THR A 476 29.98 -13.47 46.79
N GLU A 477 30.89 -12.53 46.54
CA GLU A 477 31.51 -11.71 47.59
C GLU A 477 30.53 -10.67 48.17
N ILE A 478 29.62 -10.13 47.35
CA ILE A 478 28.51 -9.27 47.82
C ILE A 478 27.59 -10.08 48.74
N GLU A 479 27.23 -11.30 48.35
CA GLU A 479 26.36 -12.18 49.13
C GLU A 479 26.99 -12.52 50.49
N GLN A 480 28.26 -12.93 50.52
CA GLN A 480 29.02 -13.13 51.76
C GLN A 480 29.11 -11.87 52.62
N ALA A 481 29.30 -10.69 52.01
CA ALA A 481 29.35 -9.44 52.76
C ALA A 481 27.99 -9.08 53.38
N LEU A 482 26.90 -9.37 52.67
CA LEU A 482 25.53 -9.16 53.14
C LEU A 482 25.15 -10.09 54.30
N GLU A 483 25.57 -11.36 54.27
CA GLU A 483 25.34 -12.33 55.37
C GLU A 483 25.94 -11.88 56.71
N THR A 484 26.99 -11.05 56.69
CA THR A 484 27.60 -10.51 57.92
C THR A 484 26.80 -9.37 58.56
N LEU A 485 25.73 -8.89 57.92
CA LEU A 485 24.81 -7.90 58.44
C LEU A 485 23.70 -8.57 59.25
N THR A 486 22.91 -7.77 59.97
CA THR A 486 21.69 -8.32 60.58
C THR A 486 20.64 -8.55 59.49
N GLU A 487 19.76 -9.55 59.65
CA GLU A 487 18.67 -9.89 58.71
C GLU A 487 17.87 -8.66 58.23
N ARG A 488 17.61 -7.69 59.13
CA ARG A 488 16.93 -6.42 58.79
C ARG A 488 17.76 -5.45 57.96
N GLU A 489 19.08 -5.41 58.14
CA GLU A 489 20.01 -4.56 57.38
C GLU A 489 20.21 -5.10 55.97
N GLU A 490 20.40 -6.42 55.86
CA GLU A 490 20.51 -7.17 54.61
C GLU A 490 19.26 -7.04 53.74
N ALA A 491 18.08 -7.29 54.31
CA ALA A 491 16.82 -7.22 53.58
C ALA A 491 16.49 -5.79 53.08
N VAL A 492 16.91 -4.75 53.82
CA VAL A 492 16.78 -3.36 53.36
C VAL A 492 17.72 -3.08 52.19
N LEU A 493 18.97 -3.58 52.21
CA LEU A 493 19.92 -3.38 51.11
C LEU A 493 19.52 -4.15 49.85
N ARG A 494 19.12 -5.43 49.96
CA ARG A 494 18.66 -6.24 48.81
C ARG A 494 17.51 -5.55 48.07
N LEU A 495 16.49 -5.08 48.79
CA LEU A 495 15.36 -4.38 48.21
C LEU A 495 15.70 -2.99 47.68
N ARG A 496 16.62 -2.27 48.34
CA ARG A 496 17.01 -0.93 47.91
C ARG A 496 17.74 -0.94 46.57
N TYR A 497 18.65 -1.90 46.40
CA TYR A 497 19.50 -2.01 45.21
C TYR A 497 18.99 -3.03 44.18
N GLY A 498 17.91 -3.75 44.49
CA GLY A 498 17.32 -4.73 43.57
C GLY A 498 18.21 -5.95 43.33
N LEU A 499 18.90 -6.42 44.38
CA LEU A 499 19.88 -7.51 44.25
C LEU A 499 19.22 -8.87 43.96
N ASP A 500 17.93 -9.05 44.28
CA ASP A 500 17.21 -10.30 44.04
C ASP A 500 16.33 -10.25 42.77
N ASP A 501 15.64 -9.13 42.53
CA ASP A 501 14.64 -8.98 41.46
C ASP A 501 15.06 -8.00 40.35
N GLY A 502 16.29 -7.47 40.41
CA GLY A 502 16.82 -6.49 39.45
C GLY A 502 16.15 -5.11 39.53
N GLN A 503 15.24 -4.88 40.48
CA GLN A 503 14.45 -3.65 40.57
C GLN A 503 14.78 -2.84 41.85
N PRO A 504 15.54 -1.73 41.74
CA PRO A 504 15.84 -0.91 42.91
C PRO A 504 14.58 -0.18 43.42
N ARG A 505 14.25 -0.37 44.70
CA ARG A 505 13.06 0.24 45.34
C ARG A 505 13.37 1.59 45.98
N LYS A 506 12.41 2.51 46.02
CA LYS A 506 12.57 3.80 46.74
C LYS A 506 12.50 3.59 48.27
N LEU A 507 13.11 4.49 49.04
CA LEU A 507 13.11 4.43 50.52
C LEU A 507 11.69 4.36 51.12
N GLU A 508 10.71 5.00 50.48
CA GLU A 508 9.30 4.96 50.91
C GLU A 508 8.66 3.59 50.66
N GLU A 509 8.95 2.96 49.52
CA GLU A 509 8.44 1.64 49.16
C GLU A 509 9.02 0.56 50.08
N VAL A 510 10.33 0.64 50.37
CA VAL A 510 10.99 -0.23 51.35
C VAL A 510 10.41 0.00 52.74
N GLY A 511 10.16 1.25 53.13
CA GLY A 511 9.55 1.60 54.41
C GLY A 511 8.16 1.01 54.58
N ASN A 512 7.32 1.11 53.55
CA ASN A 512 5.97 0.54 53.53
C ASN A 512 6.01 -0.99 53.72
N ARG A 513 6.97 -1.69 53.10
CA ARG A 513 7.11 -3.16 53.23
C ARG A 513 7.52 -3.61 54.63
N PHE A 514 8.36 -2.84 55.33
CA PHE A 514 8.79 -3.15 56.69
C PHE A 514 7.93 -2.51 57.79
N GLY A 515 6.90 -1.72 57.44
CA GLY A 515 6.07 -0.99 58.40
C GLY A 515 6.82 0.13 59.14
N ILE A 516 7.79 0.75 58.48
CA ILE A 516 8.76 1.69 59.07
C ILE A 516 8.79 2.99 58.26
N THR A 517 9.09 4.13 58.91
CA THR A 517 9.20 5.42 58.23
C THR A 517 10.38 5.48 57.25
N ARG A 518 10.24 6.26 56.18
CA ARG A 518 11.30 6.52 55.17
C ARG A 518 12.64 6.88 55.82
N GLU A 519 12.64 7.77 56.80
CA GLU A 519 13.86 8.23 57.47
C GLU A 519 14.53 7.10 58.26
N ARG A 520 13.74 6.19 58.83
CA ARG A 520 14.27 5.04 59.54
C ARG A 520 14.89 4.01 58.60
N VAL A 521 14.36 3.81 57.38
CA VAL A 521 15.02 3.00 56.34
C VAL A 521 16.38 3.60 55.96
N ARG A 522 16.45 4.92 55.76
CA ARG A 522 17.70 5.64 55.46
C ARG A 522 18.75 5.46 56.56
N GLN A 523 18.33 5.48 57.82
CA GLN A 523 19.21 5.23 58.97
C GLN A 523 19.77 3.79 58.96
N ILE A 524 18.93 2.80 58.65
CA ILE A 524 19.34 1.39 58.55
C ILE A 524 20.33 1.21 57.39
N GLU A 525 20.04 1.77 56.22
CA GLU A 525 20.93 1.77 55.05
C GLU A 525 22.30 2.39 55.38
N THR A 526 22.31 3.60 55.95
CA THR A 526 23.55 4.30 56.32
C THR A 526 24.38 3.49 57.33
N LYS A 527 23.70 2.86 58.30
CA LYS A 527 24.35 2.01 59.30
C LYS A 527 24.92 0.73 58.67
N ALA A 528 24.18 0.09 57.77
CA ALA A 528 24.61 -1.10 57.05
C ALA A 528 25.81 -0.81 56.14
N ILE A 529 25.76 0.26 55.35
CA ILE A 529 26.89 0.72 54.52
C ILE A 529 28.10 1.06 55.38
N ARG A 530 27.91 1.72 56.54
CA ARG A 530 29.02 2.01 57.47
C ARG A 530 29.68 0.73 57.99
N LYS A 531 28.92 -0.33 58.25
CA LYS A 531 29.47 -1.65 58.63
C LYS A 531 30.22 -2.30 57.47
N LEU A 532 29.67 -2.26 56.26
CA LEU A 532 30.33 -2.79 55.05
C LEU A 532 31.63 -2.04 54.71
N ARG A 533 31.71 -0.75 55.04
CA ARG A 533 32.92 0.09 54.87
C ARG A 533 34.06 -0.24 55.85
N HIS A 534 33.82 -1.04 56.89
CA HIS A 534 34.89 -1.43 57.81
C HIS A 534 35.96 -2.26 57.07
N PRO A 535 37.27 -2.01 57.26
CA PRO A 535 38.34 -2.59 56.45
C PRO A 535 38.28 -4.13 56.33
N LEU A 536 37.92 -4.83 57.39
CA LEU A 536 37.76 -6.30 57.39
C LEU A 536 36.74 -6.82 56.34
N ARG A 537 35.69 -6.05 56.04
CA ARG A 537 34.65 -6.42 55.05
C ARG A 537 34.91 -5.76 53.69
N ALA A 538 35.36 -4.50 53.71
CA ALA A 538 35.64 -3.74 52.50
C ALA A 538 36.84 -4.29 51.71
N GLN A 539 37.84 -4.92 52.35
CA GLN A 539 39.05 -5.39 51.67
C GLN A 539 38.76 -6.42 50.58
N ARG A 540 37.73 -7.26 50.73
CA ARG A 540 37.32 -8.25 49.71
C ARG A 540 36.63 -7.59 48.51
N LEU A 541 35.73 -6.66 48.76
CA LEU A 541 34.99 -5.93 47.72
C LEU A 541 35.84 -4.87 47.01
N LYS A 542 36.87 -4.34 47.68
CA LYS A 542 37.74 -3.28 47.14
C LYS A 542 38.53 -3.74 45.90
N GLY A 543 38.89 -5.02 45.82
CA GLY A 543 39.60 -5.57 44.65
C GLY A 543 38.80 -5.50 43.34
N PHE A 544 37.46 -5.47 43.42
CA PHE A 544 36.59 -5.38 42.24
C PHE A 544 36.38 -3.94 41.75
N LEU A 545 36.69 -2.92 42.56
CA LEU A 545 36.56 -1.51 42.17
C LEU A 545 37.56 -1.12 41.08
N ASP A 546 38.77 -1.68 41.12
CA ASP A 546 39.80 -1.41 40.11
C ASP A 546 39.44 -2.04 38.75
N GLY A 547 38.76 -3.19 38.75
CA GLY A 547 38.27 -3.85 37.52
C GLY A 547 37.00 -3.22 36.94
N LEU A 548 36.11 -2.68 37.79
CA LEU A 548 34.90 -1.97 37.35
C LEU A 548 35.20 -0.59 36.77
N ALA A 549 36.22 0.11 37.28
CA ALA A 549 36.63 1.42 36.75
C ALA A 549 37.18 1.32 35.32
N THR A 550 37.85 0.22 34.97
CA THR A 550 38.27 -0.07 33.59
C THR A 550 37.11 -0.49 32.70
N ALA A 551 36.17 -1.28 33.19
CA ALA A 551 34.99 -1.71 32.42
C ALA A 551 34.03 -0.55 32.10
N LEU A 552 33.77 0.36 33.05
CA LEU A 552 32.91 1.55 32.86
C LEU A 552 33.54 2.64 31.99
N ALA A 553 34.86 2.61 31.77
CA ALA A 553 35.56 3.52 30.86
C ALA A 553 35.58 2.99 29.41
N ALA A 554 35.28 1.69 29.22
CA ALA A 554 35.24 1.02 27.91
C ALA A 554 33.81 0.90 27.34
N SER A 555 32.77 1.07 28.18
CA SER A 555 31.36 1.27 27.78
C SER A 555 31.05 2.73 27.49
#